data_AF-A0A7S2NZ31-F1
#
_entry.id   AF-A0A7S2NZ31-F1
#
_cell.length_a   1.000
_cell.length_b   1.000
_cell.length_c   1.000
_cell.angle_alpha   90.00
_cell.angle_beta   90.00
_cell.angle_gamma   90.00
#
_symmetry.space_group_name_H-M   'P 1'
#
loop_
_entity.id
_entity.type
_entity.pdbx_description
1 polymer ?
#
loop_
_entity_poly.entity_id
_entity_poly.type
_entity_poly.pdbx_seq_one_letter_code
_entity_poly.pdbx_strand_id
1 'polypeptide(L)'
;HDFESRRARAEWILTAKNCFPVVCEAATSSNLPMLPQNNFLKAVKKTRVGGQLKDWVRHDLVKMKTEAGQTASRQNIYFFVGSSLLNTFAPMTEVYDQHKSADGNLYLTYSETLEIAESERDAQKGVCESFKALLHSQDFADFTLKVGSEHIRVH
;
A
#
# COMPACT_ATOMS: atom_id res chain seq x y z
N HIS A 1 16.74 -10.36 11.52
CA HIS A 1 17.95 -9.61 11.13
C HIS A 1 18.11 -8.44 12.06
N ASP A 2 19.31 -8.21 12.58
CA ASP A 2 19.63 -7.03 13.37
C ASP A 2 19.54 -5.75 12.52
N PHE A 3 19.54 -4.59 13.17
CA PHE A 3 19.38 -3.30 12.52
C PHE A 3 20.48 -3.02 11.49
N GLU A 4 21.74 -3.30 11.84
CA GLU A 4 22.89 -3.03 10.98
C GLU A 4 22.86 -3.88 9.71
N SER A 5 22.55 -5.17 9.85
CA SER A 5 22.39 -6.08 8.70
C SER A 5 21.26 -5.64 7.77
N ARG A 6 20.12 -5.20 8.33
CA ARG A 6 18.99 -4.68 7.52
C ARG A 6 19.37 -3.41 6.79
N ARG A 7 20.07 -2.49 7.46
CA ARG A 7 20.51 -1.21 6.89
C ARG A 7 21.52 -1.41 5.77
N ALA A 8 22.57 -2.19 6.01
CA ALA A 8 23.57 -2.49 5.00
C ALA A 8 22.94 -3.15 3.74
N ARG A 9 21.96 -4.03 3.95
CA ARG A 9 21.25 -4.67 2.84
C ARG A 9 20.38 -3.68 2.05
N ALA A 10 19.66 -2.82 2.75
CA ALA A 10 18.83 -1.77 2.13
C ALA A 10 19.69 -0.80 1.30
N GLU A 11 20.80 -0.34 1.86
CA GLU A 11 21.76 0.54 1.19
C GLU A 11 22.31 -0.08 -0.09
N TRP A 12 22.66 -1.37 -0.05
CA TRP A 12 23.10 -2.09 -1.25
C TRP A 12 22.02 -2.16 -2.34
N ILE A 13 20.75 -2.38 -1.97
CA ILE A 13 19.64 -2.38 -2.95
C ILE A 13 19.45 -0.98 -3.56
N LEU A 14 19.55 0.07 -2.75
CA LEU A 14 19.43 1.46 -3.19
C LEU A 14 20.54 1.87 -4.15
N THR A 15 21.78 1.51 -3.86
CA THR A 15 22.96 1.94 -4.62
C THR A 15 23.24 1.02 -5.79
N ALA A 16 23.41 -0.28 -5.55
CA ALA A 16 23.84 -1.23 -6.58
C ALA A 16 22.72 -1.61 -7.54
N LYS A 17 21.47 -1.70 -7.06
CA LYS A 17 20.31 -2.06 -7.90
C LYS A 17 19.48 -0.86 -8.33
N ASN A 18 19.76 0.33 -7.81
CA ASN A 18 18.96 1.54 -8.03
C ASN A 18 17.45 1.30 -7.82
N CYS A 19 17.11 0.52 -6.78
CA CYS A 19 15.76 0.09 -6.46
C CYS A 19 15.43 0.46 -5.01
N PHE A 20 14.15 0.56 -4.68
CA PHE A 20 13.69 0.70 -3.31
C PHE A 20 13.61 -0.68 -2.62
N PRO A 21 14.23 -0.85 -1.45
CA PRO A 21 14.10 -2.05 -0.63
C PRO A 21 12.75 -2.03 0.10
N VAL A 22 11.85 -2.95 -0.28
CA VAL A 22 10.50 -3.06 0.30
C VAL A 22 10.37 -4.38 1.04
N VAL A 23 10.14 -4.32 2.35
CA VAL A 23 9.85 -5.46 3.21
C VAL A 23 8.34 -5.67 3.25
N CYS A 24 7.87 -6.84 2.83
CA CYS A 24 6.46 -7.21 2.75
C CYS A 24 6.11 -8.23 3.83
N GLU A 25 5.19 -7.89 4.72
CA GLU A 25 4.81 -8.74 5.87
C GLU A 25 3.28 -8.82 6.03
N ALA A 26 2.80 -9.98 6.48
CA ALA A 26 1.40 -10.14 6.87
C ALA A 26 1.15 -9.37 8.18
N ALA A 27 -0.01 -8.72 8.28
CA ALA A 27 -0.44 -8.16 9.56
C ALA A 27 -0.62 -9.27 10.59
N THR A 28 -0.30 -8.99 11.85
CA THR A 28 -0.39 -9.97 12.95
C THR A 28 -1.81 -10.53 13.14
N SER A 29 -2.83 -9.74 12.82
CA SER A 29 -4.25 -10.14 12.89
C SER A 29 -4.75 -10.88 11.64
N SER A 30 -3.92 -11.03 10.60
CA SER A 30 -4.32 -11.59 9.32
C SER A 30 -4.09 -13.10 9.24
N ASN A 31 -5.02 -13.82 8.60
CA ASN A 31 -4.87 -15.23 8.25
C ASN A 31 -4.16 -15.45 6.89
N LEU A 32 -3.63 -14.38 6.29
CA LEU A 32 -2.89 -14.47 5.04
C LEU A 32 -1.53 -15.16 5.25
N PRO A 33 -1.05 -15.94 4.27
CA PRO A 33 0.25 -16.60 4.39
C PRO A 33 1.37 -15.56 4.46
N MET A 34 2.39 -15.84 5.28
CA MET A 34 3.64 -15.10 5.25
C MET A 34 4.40 -15.39 3.97
N LEU A 35 4.92 -14.34 3.32
CA LEU A 35 5.83 -14.51 2.18
C LEU A 35 7.12 -15.21 2.63
N PRO A 36 7.68 -16.11 1.81
CA PRO A 36 8.94 -16.77 2.15
C PRO A 36 10.08 -15.76 2.21
N GLN A 37 11.13 -16.08 2.97
CA GLN A 37 12.26 -15.18 3.25
C GLN A 37 13.07 -14.77 2.00
N ASN A 38 12.90 -15.42 0.85
CA ASN A 38 13.49 -14.94 -0.40
C ASN A 38 12.63 -13.90 -1.13
N ASN A 39 11.35 -13.77 -0.75
CA ASN A 39 10.35 -12.90 -1.40
C ASN A 39 9.82 -11.79 -0.50
N PHE A 40 10.07 -11.82 0.82
CA PHE A 40 9.65 -10.76 1.74
C PHE A 40 10.38 -9.44 1.46
N LEU A 41 11.67 -9.45 1.10
CA LEU A 41 12.42 -8.26 0.70
C LEU A 41 12.45 -8.14 -0.82
N LYS A 42 11.72 -7.16 -1.35
CA LYS A 42 11.60 -6.88 -2.78
C LYS A 42 12.43 -5.67 -3.16
N ALA A 43 13.20 -5.79 -4.23
CA ALA A 43 13.82 -4.65 -4.89
C ALA A 43 12.84 -4.07 -5.91
N VAL A 44 12.22 -2.95 -5.57
CA VAL A 44 11.18 -2.31 -6.38
C VAL A 44 11.79 -1.19 -7.22
N LYS A 45 11.59 -1.24 -8.54
CA LYS A 45 12.08 -0.17 -9.43
C LYS A 45 11.43 1.16 -9.08
N LYS A 46 12.23 2.24 -9.08
CA LYS A 46 11.78 3.60 -8.76
C LYS A 46 10.66 4.13 -9.68
N THR A 47 10.58 3.61 -10.91
CA THR A 47 9.57 3.98 -11.91
C THR A 47 8.19 3.33 -11.70
N ARG A 48 8.06 2.39 -10.75
CA ARG A 48 6.75 1.79 -10.45
C ARG A 48 5.88 2.75 -9.65
N VAL A 49 4.57 2.57 -9.76
CA VAL A 49 3.58 3.18 -8.85
C VAL A 49 3.12 2.16 -7.81
N GLY A 50 2.55 2.63 -6.69
CA GLY A 50 2.08 1.77 -5.60
C GLY A 50 1.13 0.65 -6.05
N GLY A 51 0.26 0.91 -7.04
CA GLY A 51 -0.65 -0.09 -7.59
C GLY A 51 0.08 -1.29 -8.20
N GLN A 52 1.20 -1.07 -8.89
CA GLN A 52 2.01 -2.15 -9.47
C GLN A 52 2.74 -2.97 -8.39
N LEU A 53 3.15 -2.33 -7.28
CA LEU A 53 3.70 -3.05 -6.13
C LEU A 53 2.63 -3.93 -5.48
N LYS A 54 1.44 -3.37 -5.23
CA LYS A 54 0.26 -4.07 -4.71
C LYS A 54 -0.05 -5.33 -5.52
N ASP A 55 -0.14 -5.18 -6.84
CA ASP A 55 -0.50 -6.30 -7.73
C ASP A 55 0.60 -7.36 -7.78
N TRP A 56 1.87 -6.95 -7.70
CA TRP A 56 2.99 -7.90 -7.60
C TRP A 56 2.92 -8.73 -6.32
N VAL A 57 2.71 -8.10 -5.15
CA VAL A 57 2.58 -8.84 -3.89
C VAL A 57 1.34 -9.72 -3.89
N ARG A 58 0.20 -9.22 -4.40
CA ARG A 58 -1.02 -10.01 -4.54
C ARG A 58 -0.80 -11.24 -5.42
N HIS A 59 -0.12 -11.09 -6.55
CA HIS A 59 0.20 -12.21 -7.43
C HIS A 59 0.98 -13.30 -6.69
N ASP A 60 1.99 -12.93 -5.90
CA ASP A 60 2.77 -13.88 -5.11
C ASP A 60 1.92 -14.59 -4.05
N LEU A 61 1.05 -13.86 -3.35
CA LEU A 61 0.13 -14.42 -2.36
C LEU A 61 -0.88 -15.41 -3.00
N VAL A 62 -1.43 -15.07 -4.16
CA VAL A 62 -2.36 -15.94 -4.90
C VAL A 62 -1.65 -17.19 -5.36
N LYS A 63 -0.45 -17.05 -5.95
CA LYS A 63 0.37 -18.20 -6.38
C LYS A 63 0.62 -19.16 -5.23
N MET A 64 1.01 -18.66 -4.05
CA MET A 64 1.22 -19.49 -2.86
C MET A 64 -0.04 -20.22 -2.42
N LYS A 65 -1.20 -19.55 -2.43
CA LYS A 65 -2.48 -20.19 -2.08
C LYS A 65 -2.85 -21.30 -3.06
N THR A 66 -2.68 -21.06 -4.36
CA THR A 66 -2.94 -22.05 -5.41
C THR A 66 -2.01 -23.26 -5.27
N GLU A 67 -0.71 -23.05 -5.02
CA GLU A 67 0.25 -24.13 -4.79
C GLU A 67 -0.07 -24.95 -3.53
N ALA A 68 -0.66 -24.33 -2.51
CA ALA A 68 -1.12 -24.98 -1.29
C ALA A 68 -2.49 -25.70 -1.43
N GLY A 69 -3.06 -25.77 -2.65
CA GLY A 69 -4.35 -26.42 -2.90
C GLY A 69 -5.55 -25.65 -2.33
N GLN A 70 -5.37 -24.41 -1.91
CA GLN A 70 -6.46 -23.55 -1.44
C GLN A 70 -7.14 -22.88 -2.63
N THR A 71 -8.47 -22.90 -2.64
CA THR A 71 -9.24 -22.14 -3.63
C THR A 71 -8.91 -20.66 -3.50
N ALA A 72 -8.37 -20.07 -4.57
CA ALA A 72 -8.11 -18.65 -4.67
C ALA A 72 -9.44 -17.88 -4.72
N SER A 73 -10.13 -17.78 -3.58
CA SER A 73 -11.26 -16.89 -3.44
C SER A 73 -10.77 -15.45 -3.61
N ARG A 74 -11.59 -14.60 -4.22
CA ARG A 74 -11.26 -13.21 -4.51
C ARG A 74 -11.32 -12.41 -3.21
N GLN A 75 -10.32 -12.59 -2.35
CA GLN A 75 -10.23 -11.92 -1.07
C GLN A 75 -9.71 -10.49 -1.27
N ASN A 76 -10.36 -9.55 -0.58
CA ASN A 76 -9.88 -8.18 -0.51
C ASN A 76 -8.64 -8.15 0.38
N ILE A 77 -7.48 -7.98 -0.26
CA ILE A 77 -6.21 -7.77 0.44
C ILE A 77 -5.91 -6.28 0.40
N TYR A 78 -5.84 -5.69 1.58
CA TYR A 78 -5.43 -4.33 1.85
C TYR A 78 -3.94 -4.27 2.09
N PHE A 79 -3.32 -3.15 1.73
CA PHE A 79 -1.89 -2.94 1.81
C PHE A 79 -1.64 -1.61 2.48
N PHE A 80 -0.71 -1.59 3.43
CA PHE A 80 -0.44 -0.46 4.31
C PHE A 80 1.04 -0.14 4.31
N VAL A 81 1.36 1.14 4.47
CA VAL A 81 2.71 1.63 4.72
C VAL A 81 2.65 2.46 5.99
N GLY A 82 3.25 1.95 7.07
CA GLY A 82 2.96 2.47 8.41
C GLY A 82 1.50 2.23 8.79
N SER A 83 0.78 3.29 9.16
CA SER A 83 -0.64 3.23 9.56
C SER A 83 -1.64 3.54 8.43
N SER A 84 -1.16 3.94 7.25
CA SER A 84 -2.01 4.41 6.15
C SER A 84 -2.06 3.39 5.02
N LEU A 85 -3.13 3.41 4.23
CA LEU A 85 -3.22 2.60 3.02
C LEU A 85 -2.12 2.99 2.01
N LEU A 86 -1.56 2.00 1.33
CA LEU A 86 -0.66 2.23 0.21
C LEU A 86 -1.37 3.05 -0.86
N ASN A 87 -0.85 4.24 -1.14
CA ASN A 87 -1.34 5.06 -2.24
C ASN A 87 -1.04 4.36 -3.57
N THR A 88 -2.08 3.86 -4.24
CA THR A 88 -1.93 3.06 -5.46
C THR A 88 -1.53 3.89 -6.68
N PHE A 89 -1.76 5.20 -6.63
CA PHE A 89 -1.50 6.11 -7.75
C PHE A 89 -0.17 6.86 -7.60
N ALA A 90 0.36 6.95 -6.37
CA ALA A 90 1.64 7.61 -6.14
C ALA A 90 2.83 6.82 -6.75
N PRO A 91 3.83 7.53 -7.30
CA PRO A 91 5.09 6.92 -7.66
C PRO A 91 5.79 6.37 -6.41
N MET A 92 6.49 5.24 -6.56
CA MET A 92 7.19 4.62 -5.43
C MET A 92 8.24 5.53 -4.80
N THR A 93 8.80 6.49 -5.56
CA THR A 93 9.71 7.51 -5.01
C THR A 93 9.04 8.32 -3.91
N GLU A 94 7.82 8.82 -4.16
CA GLU A 94 7.06 9.59 -3.19
C GLU A 94 6.70 8.75 -1.96
N VAL A 95 6.14 7.56 -2.19
CA VAL A 95 5.78 6.62 -1.11
C VAL A 95 7.00 6.29 -0.25
N TYR A 96 8.15 6.05 -0.89
CA TYR A 96 9.38 5.71 -0.19
C TYR A 96 9.92 6.89 0.62
N ASP A 97 9.95 8.09 0.06
CA ASP A 97 10.46 9.27 0.75
C ASP A 97 9.62 9.64 1.97
N GLN A 98 8.30 9.45 1.90
CA GLN A 98 7.37 9.73 3.00
C GLN A 98 7.42 8.68 4.12
N HIS A 99 7.67 7.41 3.80
CA HIS A 99 7.42 6.30 4.74
C HIS A 99 8.62 5.36 5.00
N LYS A 100 9.81 5.63 4.44
CA LYS A 100 11.00 4.82 4.75
C LYS A 100 11.31 4.82 6.25
N SER A 101 11.74 3.67 6.74
CA SER A 101 12.24 3.51 8.11
C SER A 101 13.68 3.99 8.25
N ALA A 102 14.16 4.11 9.50
CA ALA A 102 15.52 4.51 9.84
C ALA A 102 16.60 3.51 9.34
N ASP A 103 16.24 2.25 9.13
CA ASP A 103 17.11 1.25 8.49
C ASP A 103 17.12 1.35 6.96
N GLY A 104 16.39 2.31 6.37
CA GLY A 104 16.32 2.49 4.93
C GLY A 104 15.47 1.46 4.20
N ASN A 105 14.60 0.71 4.89
CA ASN A 105 13.59 -0.13 4.23
C ASN A 105 12.22 0.56 4.24
N LEU A 106 11.42 0.27 3.22
CA LEU A 106 9.98 0.56 3.22
C LEU A 106 9.23 -0.66 3.72
N TYR A 107 8.41 -0.49 4.76
CA TYR A 107 7.63 -1.57 5.35
C TYR A 107 6.22 -1.56 4.78
N LEU A 108 5.89 -2.63 4.05
CA LEU A 108 4.58 -2.88 3.46
C LEU A 108 3.88 -4.00 4.23
N THR A 109 2.80 -3.68 4.90
CA THR A 109 1.99 -4.66 5.62
C THR A 109 0.74 -5.00 4.81
N TYR A 110 0.33 -6.26 4.77
CA TYR A 110 -0.90 -6.68 4.08
C TYR A 110 -1.87 -7.42 5.00
N SER A 111 -3.17 -7.23 4.81
CA SER A 111 -4.23 -7.80 5.64
C SER A 111 -5.52 -8.06 4.86
N GLU A 112 -6.35 -8.98 5.36
CA GLU A 112 -7.73 -9.21 4.90
C GLU A 112 -8.72 -8.20 5.50
N THR A 113 -8.31 -7.50 6.56
CA THR A 113 -9.14 -6.52 7.28
C THR A 113 -8.62 -5.10 7.02
N LEU A 114 -9.55 -4.17 6.83
CA LEU A 114 -9.25 -2.75 6.72
C LEU A 114 -9.20 -2.12 8.12
N GLU A 115 -8.02 -2.10 8.74
CA GLU A 115 -7.77 -1.49 10.06
C GLU A 115 -7.08 -0.13 9.92
N ILE A 116 -7.70 0.84 9.23
CA ILE A 116 -7.22 2.24 9.23
C ILE A 116 -7.76 3.03 10.43
N ALA A 117 -7.14 4.15 10.75
CA ALA A 117 -7.65 5.08 11.76
C ALA A 117 -9.06 5.58 11.37
N GLU A 118 -9.93 5.81 12.36
CA GLU A 118 -11.30 6.31 12.12
C GLU A 118 -11.33 7.59 11.29
N SER A 119 -10.39 8.51 11.55
CA SER A 119 -10.25 9.76 10.82
C SER A 119 -9.98 9.56 9.32
N GLU A 120 -9.17 8.56 8.95
CA GLU A 120 -8.90 8.24 7.54
C GLU A 120 -10.11 7.58 6.86
N ARG A 121 -10.87 6.74 7.59
CA ARG A 121 -12.13 6.16 7.08
C ARG A 121 -13.13 7.25 6.76
N ASP A 122 -13.32 8.18 7.68
CA ASP A 122 -14.29 9.26 7.53
C ASP A 122 -13.89 10.23 6.42
N ALA A 123 -12.59 10.49 6.25
CA ALA A 123 -12.10 11.28 5.13
C ALA A 123 -12.38 10.60 3.78
N GLN A 124 -12.06 9.30 3.63
CA GLN A 124 -12.37 8.56 2.40
C GLN A 124 -13.87 8.48 2.13
N LYS A 125 -14.67 8.23 3.16
CA LYS A 125 -16.13 8.20 3.05
C LYS A 125 -16.69 9.55 2.60
N GLY A 126 -16.18 10.65 3.16
CA GLY A 126 -16.54 12.01 2.76
C GLY A 126 -16.27 12.28 1.27
N VAL A 127 -15.09 11.90 0.79
CA VAL A 127 -14.73 12.03 -0.64
C VAL A 127 -15.65 11.19 -1.52
N CYS A 128 -15.89 9.92 -1.16
CA CYS A 128 -16.78 9.04 -1.92
C CYS A 128 -18.22 9.56 -1.99
N GLU A 129 -18.75 10.09 -0.88
CA GLU A 129 -20.10 10.66 -0.87
C GLU A 129 -20.17 11.97 -1.69
N SER A 130 -19.16 12.84 -1.63
CA SER A 130 -19.06 14.02 -2.51
C SER A 130 -19.08 13.64 -3.99
N PHE A 131 -18.32 12.61 -4.40
CA PHE A 131 -18.33 12.14 -5.78
C PHE A 131 -19.65 11.48 -6.19
N LYS A 132 -20.29 10.72 -5.30
CA LYS A 132 -21.64 10.16 -5.58
C LYS A 132 -22.67 11.28 -5.77
N ALA A 133 -22.65 12.30 -4.90
CA ALA A 133 -23.53 13.45 -5.00
C ALA A 133 -23.33 14.19 -6.33
N LEU A 134 -22.07 14.39 -6.73
CA LEU A 134 -21.71 14.95 -8.04
C LEU A 134 -22.30 14.13 -9.19
N LEU A 135 -22.05 12.82 -9.20
CA LEU A 135 -22.56 11.92 -10.25
C LEU A 135 -24.10 11.92 -10.33
N HIS A 136 -24.79 12.04 -9.21
CA HIS A 136 -26.26 12.15 -9.19
C HIS A 136 -26.77 13.50 -9.67
N SER A 137 -26.05 14.59 -9.36
CA SER A 137 -26.46 15.95 -9.75
C SER A 137 -26.33 16.21 -11.25
N GLN A 138 -25.43 15.48 -11.94
CA GLN A 138 -25.00 15.74 -13.33
C GLN A 138 -24.48 17.16 -13.58
N ASP A 139 -24.20 17.93 -12.53
CA ASP A 139 -23.65 19.27 -12.59
C ASP A 139 -22.17 19.24 -12.22
N PHE A 140 -21.32 19.27 -13.24
CA PHE A 140 -19.86 19.15 -13.10
C PHE A 140 -19.14 20.49 -13.03
N ALA A 141 -19.87 21.62 -13.05
CA ALA A 141 -19.27 22.94 -13.17
C ALA A 141 -18.77 23.50 -11.84
N ASP A 142 -19.25 23.00 -10.69
CA ASP A 142 -18.84 23.48 -9.38
C ASP A 142 -19.17 22.42 -8.32
N PHE A 143 -18.15 21.75 -7.76
CA PHE A 143 -18.40 20.71 -6.77
C PHE A 143 -17.51 20.85 -5.53
N THR A 144 -18.04 20.41 -4.38
CA THR A 144 -17.33 20.48 -3.10
C THR A 144 -16.94 19.08 -2.64
N LEU A 145 -15.64 18.85 -2.52
CA LEU A 145 -15.06 17.67 -1.90
C LEU A 145 -14.99 17.85 -0.39
N LYS A 146 -15.57 16.91 0.35
CA LYS A 146 -15.34 16.82 1.79
C LYS A 146 -14.18 15.87 2.07
N VAL A 147 -13.10 16.38 2.64
CA VAL A 147 -11.93 15.59 3.04
C VAL A 147 -11.75 15.73 4.55
N GLY A 148 -12.22 14.74 5.31
CA GLY A 148 -12.25 14.83 6.77
C GLY A 148 -13.18 15.96 7.25
N SER A 149 -12.64 16.95 7.95
CA SER A 149 -13.36 18.17 8.36
C SER A 149 -13.30 19.29 7.32
N GLU A 150 -12.43 19.20 6.31
CA GLU A 150 -12.23 20.24 5.31
C GLU A 150 -13.20 20.12 4.13
N HIS A 151 -13.51 21.25 3.52
CA HIS A 151 -14.34 21.35 2.31
C HIS A 151 -13.53 22.07 1.23
N ILE A 152 -13.24 21.35 0.14
CA ILE A 152 -12.45 21.84 -0.98
C ILE A 152 -13.40 22.08 -2.14
N ARG A 153 -13.48 23.33 -2.61
CA ARG A 153 -14.26 23.68 -3.79
C ARG A 153 -13.42 23.46 -5.04
N VAL A 154 -13.98 22.74 -6.00
CA VAL A 154 -13.35 22.40 -7.27
C VAL A 154 -14.21 23.01 -8.38
N HIS A 155 -13.59 23.92 -9.13
CA HIS A 155 -14.16 24.60 -10.30
C HIS A 155 -13.75 23.88 -11.58
#